data_AF-A0A7Y0SJP9-F1
#
_entry.id   AF-A0A7Y0SJP9-F1
#
_cell.length_a   1.000
_cell.length_b   1.000
_cell.length_c   1.000
_cell.angle_alpha   90.00
_cell.angle_beta   90.00
_cell.angle_gamma   90.00
#
_symmetry.space_group_name_H-M   'P 1'
#
loop_
_entity.id
_entity.type
_entity.pdbx_description
1 polymer ?
#
loop_
_entity_poly.entity_id
_entity_poly.type
_entity_poly.pdbx_seq_one_letter_code
_entity_poly.pdbx_strand_id
1 'polypeptide(L)' 'LQVLGNLVSNALDAMNNTTNPQLSLIVNPTSNQVERIISDNGCGGSDEMPETMVEPCQTSKKIGEGLGLG' A
#
# COMPACT_ATOMS: atom_id res chain seq x y z
N LEU A 1 -11.68 -9.41 0.51
CA LEU A 1 -11.46 -8.03 1.02
C LEU A 1 -10.02 -7.76 1.48
N GLN A 2 -9.24 -8.78 1.83
CA GLN A 2 -7.95 -8.64 2.52
C GLN A 2 -6.88 -7.83 1.79
N VAL A 3 -6.82 -7.89 0.45
CA VAL A 3 -5.81 -7.17 -0.35
C VAL A 3 -5.94 -5.65 -0.22
N LEU A 4 -7.16 -5.10 -0.26
CA LEU A 4 -7.36 -3.65 -0.12
C LEU A 4 -7.00 -3.17 1.30
N GLY A 5 -7.34 -3.97 2.33
CA GLY A 5 -6.98 -3.65 3.70
C GLY A 5 -5.47 -3.58 3.91
N ASN A 6 -4.72 -4.51 3.30
CA ASN A 6 -3.26 -4.53 3.39
C ASN A 6 -2.63 -3.31 2.70
N LEU A 7 -3.11 -2.93 1.52
CA LEU A 7 -2.60 -1.75 0.80
C LEU A 7 -2.91 -0.45 1.55
N VAL A 8 -4.12 -0.34 2.14
CA VAL A 8 -4.47 0.82 2.97
C VAL A 8 -3.63 0.86 4.24
N SER A 9 -3.40 -0.27 4.91
CA SER A 9 -2.52 -0.31 6.09
C SER A 9 -1.11 0.14 5.74
N ASN A 10 -0.53 -0.38 4.67
CA ASN A 10 0.82 -0.01 4.23
C ASN A 10 0.91 1.50 3.93
N ALA A 11 -0.09 2.06 3.26
CA ALA A 11 -0.15 3.49 2.97
C ALA A 11 -0.27 4.34 4.27
N LEU A 12 -1.09 3.90 5.23
CA LEU A 12 -1.19 4.56 6.54
C LEU A 12 0.13 4.50 7.31
N ASP A 13 0.81 3.36 7.28
CA ASP A 13 2.11 3.17 7.91
C ASP A 13 3.19 4.10 7.31
N ALA A 14 3.21 4.23 5.98
CA ALA A 14 4.15 5.09 5.25
C ALA A 14 3.96 6.58 5.55
N MET A 15 2.74 7.00 5.90
CA MET A 15 2.39 8.39 6.18
C MET A 15 2.53 8.80 7.65
N ASN A 16 2.86 7.88 8.57
CA ASN A 16 2.86 8.16 10.03
C ASN A 16 3.70 9.39 10.44
N ASN A 17 4.76 9.71 9.70
CA ASN A 17 5.63 10.87 9.96
C ASN A 17 5.57 11.94 8.84
N THR A 18 4.57 11.87 7.97
CA THR A 18 4.39 12.82 6.87
C THR A 18 3.63 14.06 7.35
N THR A 19 4.15 15.24 7.03
CA THR A 19 3.43 16.50 7.22
C THR A 19 2.25 16.56 6.26
N ASN A 20 1.03 16.76 6.79
CA ASN A 20 -0.21 16.78 6.00
C ASN A 20 -0.42 15.49 5.17
N PRO A 21 -0.66 14.34 5.84
CA PRO A 21 -0.78 13.05 5.17
C PRO A 21 -2.04 13.00 4.29
N GLN A 22 -1.90 12.42 3.10
CA GLN A 22 -2.95 12.31 2.10
C GLN A 22 -2.95 10.92 1.48
N LEU A 23 -4.10 10.27 1.54
CA LEU A 23 -4.38 9.01 0.87
C LEU A 23 -5.43 9.24 -0.21
N SER A 24 -5.11 8.86 -1.45
CA SER A 24 -6.00 8.93 -2.60
C SER A 24 -6.40 7.53 -3.04
N LEU A 25 -7.71 7.32 -3.23
CA LEU A 25 -8.28 6.11 -3.81
C LEU A 25 -9.01 6.49 -5.09
N ILE A 26 -8.57 5.94 -6.22
CA ILE A 26 -9.17 6.16 -7.53
C ILE A 26 -9.65 4.81 -8.06
N VAL A 27 -10.88 4.80 -8.57
CA VAL A 27 -11.50 3.62 -9.18
C VAL A 27 -11.93 3.99 -10.59
N ASN A 28 -11.21 3.47 -11.57
CA ASN A 28 -11.49 3.72 -12.98
C ASN A 28 -12.11 2.46 -13.59
N PRO A 29 -13.41 2.45 -13.90
CA PRO A 29 -13.99 1.38 -14.69
C PRO A 29 -13.43 1.46 -16.11
N THR A 30 -13.00 0.33 -16.64
CA THR A 30 -12.70 0.18 -18.06
C THR A 30 -13.72 -0.78 -18.68
N SER A 31 -13.59 -1.10 -19.98
CA SER A 31 -14.60 -1.88 -20.70
C SER A 31 -14.93 -3.23 -20.06
N ASN A 32 -13.93 -3.95 -19.54
CA ASN A 32 -14.08 -5.31 -18.98
C ASN A 32 -13.44 -5.51 -17.60
N GLN A 33 -12.88 -4.45 -17.01
CA GLN A 33 -12.16 -4.52 -15.75
C GLN A 33 -12.32 -3.22 -14.96
N VAL A 34 -11.83 -3.22 -13.73
CA VAL A 34 -11.76 -2.02 -12.90
C VAL A 34 -10.33 -1.83 -12.46
N GLU A 35 -9.75 -0.69 -12.85
CA GLU A 35 -8.47 -0.24 -12.32
C GLU A 35 -8.71 0.44 -10.97
N ARG A 36 -7.88 0.09 -9.99
CA ARG A 36 -7.92 0.66 -8.65
C ARG A 36 -6.53 1.16 -8.32
N ILE A 37 -6.43 2.44 -8.00
CA ILE A 37 -5.19 3.12 -7.66
C ILE A 37 -5.30 3.56 -6.21
N ILE A 38 -4.30 3.21 -5.41
CA ILE A 38 -4.15 3.65 -4.02
C ILE A 38 -2.80 4.37 -3.96
N SER A 39 -2.81 5.64 -3.59
CA SER A 39 -1.61 6.49 -3.56
C SER A 39 -1.54 7.27 -2.26
N ASP A 40 -0.38 7.27 -1.63
CA ASP A 40 -0.07 8.07 -0.45
C ASP A 40 1.08 9.05 -0.71
N ASN A 41 1.20 10.06 0.15
CA ASN A 41 2.33 10.99 0.18
C ASN A 41 3.30 10.67 1.35
N GLY A 42 3.39 9.40 1.73
CA GLY A 42 4.26 8.87 2.77
C GLY A 42 5.75 9.00 2.46
N CYS A 43 6.60 8.37 3.27
CA CYS A 43 8.06 8.41 3.13
C CYS A 43 8.64 7.79 1.84
N GLY A 44 7.80 7.40 0.88
CA GLY A 44 8.19 6.74 -0.37
C GLY A 44 8.79 5.34 -0.13
N GLY A 45 8.87 4.57 -1.21
CA GLY A 45 9.78 3.43 -1.27
C GLY A 45 11.19 3.94 -1.51
N SER A 46 12.20 3.42 -0.81
CA SER A 46 13.61 3.68 -1.14
C SER A 46 13.87 3.30 -2.61
N ASP A 47 14.73 4.04 -3.33
CA ASP A 47 15.11 3.80 -4.74
C ASP A 47 15.62 2.37 -5.04
N GLU A 48 15.86 1.57 -4.00
CA GLU A 48 16.29 0.17 -4.04
C GLU A 48 15.13 -0.82 -3.84
N MET A 49 13.90 -0.44 -4.19
CA MET A 49 12.73 -1.29 -3.97
C MET A 49 12.79 -2.53 -4.89
N PRO A 50 12.95 -3.75 -4.35
CA PRO A 50 13.04 -4.94 -5.19
C PRO A 50 11.72 -5.21 -5.91
N GLU A 51 11.78 -5.72 -7.15
CA GLU A 51 10.62 -6.13 -7.96
C GLU A 51 9.66 -7.09 -7.23
N THR A 52 10.10 -7.73 -6.16
CA THR A 52 9.29 -8.64 -5.32
C THR A 52 8.25 -7.93 -4.46
N MET A 53 8.37 -6.63 -4.21
CA MET A 53 7.39 -5.87 -3.40
C MET A 53 6.02 -5.69 -4.09
N VAL A 54 5.91 -6.16 -5.34
CA VAL A 54 4.69 -6.16 -6.15
C VAL A 54 3.75 -7.31 -5.75
N GLU A 55 4.20 -8.24 -4.90
CA GLU A 55 3.31 -9.27 -4.38
C GLU A 55 2.38 -8.68 -3.30
N PRO A 56 1.04 -8.80 -3.47
CA PRO A 56 0.12 -8.42 -2.41
C PRO A 56 0.47 -9.23 -1.17
N CYS A 57 0.71 -8.52 -0.05
CA CYS A 57 1.08 -9.02 1.28
C CYS A 57 2.58 -9.05 1.64
N GLN A 58 3.49 -8.55 0.79
CA GLN A 58 4.83 -8.22 1.29
C GLN A 58 4.79 -6.89 2.06
N THR A 59 5.10 -6.96 3.35
CA THR A 59 5.28 -5.81 4.24
C THR A 59 6.70 -5.83 4.78
N SER A 60 7.33 -4.67 4.93
CA SER A 60 8.65 -4.51 5.54
C SER A 60 8.63 -4.60 7.08
N LYS A 61 7.45 -4.84 7.67
CA LYS A 61 7.28 -4.98 9.12
C LYS A 61 7.87 -6.29 9.63
N LYS A 62 8.56 -6.22 10.78
CA LYS A 62 9.02 -7.41 11.51
C LYS A 62 7.82 -8.32 11.80
N ILE A 63 8.03 -9.62 11.67
CA ILE A 63 7.06 -10.67 12.03
C ILE A 63 6.55 -10.36 13.46
N GLY A 64 5.29 -9.95 13.58
CA GLY A 64 4.64 -9.59 14.85
C GLY A 64 3.98 -8.21 14.93
N GLU A 65 4.33 -7.22 14.07
CA GLU A 65 3.78 -5.84 14.15
C GLU A 65 2.79 -5.47 13.03
N GLY A 66 2.55 -6.39 12.11
CA GLY A 66 1.55 -6.27 11.06
C GLY A 66 1.31 -7.65 10.51
N LEU A 67 0.05 -8.03 10.35
CA LEU A 67 -0.34 -9.32 9.84
C LEU A 67 0.21 -9.49 8.42
N GLY A 68 1.41 -10.05 8.31
CA GLY A 68 1.88 -10.74 7.13
C GLY A 68 1.03 -12.00 6.98
N LEU A 69 -0.21 -11.82 6.53
CA LEU A 69 -1.21 -12.85 6.31
C LEU A 69 -1.55 -13.68 7.56
N GLY A 70 -2.64 -14.45 7.48
CA GLY A 70 -2.88 -15.54 8.42
C GLY A 70 -1.98 -16.73 8.13
#